data_AF-A0A7C1CE44-F1
#
_entry.id   AF-A0A7C1CE44-F1
#
_cell.length_a   1.000
_cell.length_b   1.000
_cell.length_c   1.000
_cell.angle_alpha   90.00
_cell.angle_beta   90.00
_cell.angle_gamma   90.00
#
_symmetry.space_group_name_H-M   'P 1'
#
loop_
_entity.id
_entity.type
_entity.pdbx_description
1 polymer ?
#
loop_
_entity_poly.entity_id
_entity_poly.type
_entity_poly.pdbx_seq_one_letter_code
_entity_poly.pdbx_strand_id
1 'polypeptide(L)' 'RYVSKLSSERGDREIPRLWLSAVSLHQNFYENWLPGEIVEEGLESVKEFVEKLRKLL' A
#
# COMPACT_ATOMS: atom_id res chain seq x y z
N ARG A 1 12.05 5.70 1.68
CA ARG A 1 13.27 5.23 2.37
C ARG A 1 12.97 4.15 3.41
N TYR A 2 12.12 4.39 4.42
CA TYR A 2 11.79 3.40 5.45
C TYR A 2 11.18 2.09 4.90
N VAL A 3 10.17 2.18 4.03
CA VAL A 3 9.48 1.02 3.43
C VAL A 3 10.44 0.09 2.67
N SER A 4 11.39 0.65 1.93
CA SER A 4 12.41 -0.12 1.22
C SER A 4 13.34 -0.85 2.19
N LYS A 5 13.76 -0.21 3.29
CA LYS A 5 14.57 -0.86 4.34
C LYS A 5 13.80 -2.01 4.99
N LEU A 6 12.54 -1.79 5.36
CA LEU A 6 11.68 -2.81 5.96
C LEU A 6 11.50 -4.02 5.03
N SER A 7 11.26 -3.77 3.75
CA SER A 7 11.15 -4.82 2.72
C SER A 7 12.43 -5.68 2.64
N SER A 8 13.60 -5.03 2.61
CA SER A 8 14.90 -5.72 2.58
C SER A 8 15.15 -6.54 3.84
N GLU A 9 14.89 -5.98 5.03
CA GLU A 9 15.07 -6.66 6.31
C GLU A 9 14.16 -7.88 6.49
N ARG A 10 12.98 -7.86 5.87
CA ARG A 10 12.00 -8.95 5.92
C ARG A 10 12.08 -9.90 4.73
N GLY A 11 12.84 -9.56 3.69
CA GLY A 11 12.85 -10.31 2.42
C GLY A 11 11.50 -10.29 1.70
N ASP A 12 10.63 -9.32 2.01
CA ASP A 12 9.23 -9.28 1.56
C ASP A 12 9.02 -8.17 0.53
N ARG A 13 8.98 -8.56 -0.74
CA ARG A 13 8.81 -7.64 -1.88
C ARG A 13 7.39 -7.12 -2.04
N GLU A 14 6.41 -7.66 -1.33
CA GLU A 14 5.02 -7.18 -1.39
C GLU A 14 4.82 -5.91 -0.55
N ILE A 15 5.63 -5.71 0.50
CA ILE A 15 5.59 -4.51 1.34
C ILE A 15 5.62 -3.20 0.51
N PRO A 16 6.58 -2.97 -0.41
CA PRO A 16 6.61 -1.76 -1.21
C PRO A 16 5.46 -1.70 -2.23
N ARG A 17 5.01 -2.84 -2.78
CA ARG A 17 3.90 -2.88 -3.75
C ARG A 17 2.60 -2.40 -3.10
N LEU A 18 2.27 -2.96 -1.94
CA LEU A 18 1.06 -2.61 -1.20
C LEU A 18 1.12 -1.18 -0.64
N TRP A 19 2.30 -0.74 -0.20
CA TRP A 19 2.52 0.65 0.22
C TRP A 19 2.27 1.65 -0.91
N LEU A 20 2.71 1.35 -2.15
CA LEU A 20 2.45 2.23 -3.29
C LEU A 20 0.96 2.42 -3.56
N SER A 21 0.14 1.37 -3.43
CA SER A 21 -1.33 1.50 -3.53
C SER A 21 -1.88 2.49 -2.49
N ALA A 22 -1.42 2.42 -1.24
CA ALA A 22 -1.83 3.36 -0.19
C ALA A 22 -1.45 4.82 -0.54
N VAL A 23 -0.25 5.03 -1.09
CA VAL A 23 0.22 6.34 -1.54
C VAL A 23 -0.63 6.87 -2.70
N SER A 24 -0.91 6.03 -3.69
CA SER A 24 -1.74 6.41 -4.84
C SER A 24 -3.16 6.80 -4.42
N LEU A 25 -3.78 6.08 -3.49
CA LEU A 25 -5.09 6.46 -2.95
C LEU A 25 -5.05 7.78 -2.18
N HIS A 26 -3.99 8.02 -1.41
CA HIS A 26 -3.82 9.29 -0.70
C HIS A 26 -3.67 10.48 -1.67
N GLN A 27 -2.92 10.30 -2.77
CA GLN A 27 -2.84 11.30 -3.83
C GLN A 27 -4.20 11.49 -4.52
N ASN A 28 -4.87 10.37 -4.86
CA ASN A 28 -6.17 10.40 -5.49
C ASN A 28 -7.24 11.14 -4.67
N PHE A 29 -7.18 11.12 -3.34
CA PHE A 29 -8.09 11.91 -2.51
C PHE A 29 -8.06 13.41 -2.85
N TYR A 30 -6.89 13.95 -3.20
CA TYR A 30 -6.74 15.35 -3.59
C TYR A 30 -6.91 15.58 -5.09
N GLU A 31 -6.42 14.65 -5.90
CA GLU A 31 -6.32 14.82 -7.35
C GLU A 31 -7.53 14.26 -8.13
N ASN A 32 -8.30 13.36 -7.50
CA ASN A 32 -9.50 12.71 -8.05
C ASN A 32 -9.34 12.21 -9.49
N TRP A 33 -8.25 11.48 -9.75
CA TRP A 33 -7.81 11.06 -11.08
C TRP A 33 -7.98 9.55 -11.33
N LEU A 34 -8.19 8.74 -10.28
CA LEU A 34 -8.45 7.32 -10.41
C LEU A 34 -9.94 7.06 -10.61
N PRO A 35 -10.29 6.13 -11.52
CA PRO A 35 -11.65 5.59 -11.60
C PRO A 35 -12.07 4.88 -10.31
N GLY A 36 -13.37 4.86 -10.01
CA GLY A 36 -13.92 4.28 -8.78
C GLY A 36 -13.55 2.81 -8.57
N GLU A 37 -13.60 2.00 -9.63
CA GLU A 37 -13.16 0.59 -9.60
C GLU A 37 -11.70 0.42 -9.16
N ILE A 38 -10.81 1.32 -9.58
CA ILE A 38 -9.40 1.30 -9.17
C ILE A 38 -9.24 1.75 -7.71
N VAL A 39 -10.12 2.64 -7.24
CA VAL A 39 -10.16 3.02 -5.81
C VAL A 39 -10.56 1.83 -4.95
N GLU A 40 -11.55 1.04 -5.39
CA GLU A 40 -11.99 -0.18 -4.68
C GLU A 40 -10.88 -1.25 -4.64
N GLU A 41 -10.22 -1.53 -5.76
CA GLU A 41 -9.08 -2.46 -5.78
C GLU A 41 -7.89 -1.98 -4.92
N GLY A 42 -7.61 -0.67 -4.96
CA GLY A 42 -6.62 -0.05 -4.10
C GLY A 42 -6.94 -0.24 -2.62
N LEU A 43 -8.22 -0.15 -2.23
CA LEU A 43 -8.65 -0.34 -0.85
C LEU A 43 -8.37 -1.76 -0.36
N GLU A 44 -8.62 -2.78 -1.18
CA GLU A 44 -8.28 -4.16 -0.83
C GLU A 44 -6.77 -4.35 -0.65
N SER A 45 -5.96 -3.72 -1.50
CA SER A 45 -4.49 -3.70 -1.34
C SER A 45 -4.06 -3.05 -0.02
N VAL A 46 -4.74 -1.97 0.42
CA VAL A 46 -4.46 -1.32 1.70
C VAL A 46 -4.85 -2.21 2.88
N LYS A 47 -5.98 -2.93 2.80
CA LYS A 47 -6.37 -3.90 3.83
C LYS A 47 -5.33 -5.00 3.98
N GLU A 48 -4.86 -5.56 2.86
CA GLU A 48 -3.79 -6.56 2.86
C GLU A 48 -2.51 -5.98 3.49
N PHE A 49 -2.17 -4.73 3.15
CA PHE A 49 -1.01 -4.05 3.72
C PHE A 49 -1.09 -3.96 5.25
N VAL A 50 -2.22 -3.50 5.78
CA VAL A 50 -2.43 -3.36 7.22
C VAL A 50 -2.32 -4.70 7.93
N GLU A 51 -2.95 -5.75 7.40
CA GLU A 51 -2.87 -7.08 7.99
C GLU A 51 -1.45 -7.66 7.95
N LYS A 52 -0.69 -7.39 6.88
CA LYS A 52 0.72 -7.75 6.81
C LYS A 52 1.54 -7.02 7.88
N LEU A 53 1.32 -5.72 8.07
CA LEU A 53 2.02 -4.93 9.10
C LEU A 53 1.65 -5.35 10.52
N ARG A 54 0.38 -5.70 10.78
CA ARG A 54 -0.07 -6.20 12.09
C ARG A 54 0.66 -7.47 12.52
N LYS A 55 1.03 -8.33 11.57
CA LYS A 55 1.81 -9.55 11.83
C LYS A 55 3.28 -9.26 12.19
N LEU A 56 3.74 -8.00 12.08
CA LEU A 56 5.09 -7.59 12.44
C LEU A 56 5.18 -6.98 13.85
N LEU A 57 4.04 -6.74 14.50
CA LEU A 57 3.92 -6.29 15.89
C LEU A 57 3.82 -7.49 16.83
#